data_AF-A0A2P5I091-F1
#
_entry.id   AF-A0A2P5I091-F1
#
_cell.length_a   1.000
_cell.length_b   1.000
_cell.length_c   1.000
_cell.angle_alpha   90.00
_cell.angle_beta   90.00
_cell.angle_gamma   90.00
#
_symmetry.space_group_name_H-M   'P 1'
#
loop_
_entity.id
_entity.type
_entity.pdbx_description
1 polymer ?
#
loop_
_entity_poly.entity_id
_entity_poly.type
_entity_poly.pdbx_seq_one_letter_code
_entity_poly.pdbx_strand_id
1 'polypeptide(L)'
;MPVSHVIELHFPLPACLSPDLVVQHLQACEPLITPHPYLLRYNRQPVDEKDVASDPFFTKDGARIECYEVVDRIVIVPFLGLSKDIKIPATFQLMPAGVRCRADAQGGVRVWSTYEVRRRDLGAEFERAGRADSDGVARDDLHDIVDGAGLSSPGAGEWELVEHARVECNVIVKPFVIRSFESSHRDLCQKVIDELKRKAGEEHVAEAQSHAQPVPVVTPQAPQVVA
;
A
#
# COMPACT_ATOMS: atom_id res chain seq x y z
N MET A 1 -27.87 4.14 -14.70
CA MET A 1 -26.55 4.80 -14.71
C MET A 1 -25.75 4.28 -13.52
N PRO A 2 -24.50 3.83 -13.71
CA PRO A 2 -23.60 3.51 -12.60
C PRO A 2 -23.35 4.77 -11.76
N VAL A 3 -23.08 4.58 -10.47
CA VAL A 3 -22.76 5.69 -9.57
C VAL A 3 -21.31 5.60 -9.16
N SER A 4 -20.62 6.73 -9.22
CA SER A 4 -19.21 6.84 -8.83
C SER A 4 -19.05 7.44 -7.43
N HIS A 5 -17.99 7.00 -6.74
CA HIS A 5 -17.49 7.61 -5.52
C HIS A 5 -15.96 7.65 -5.59
N VAL A 6 -15.35 8.72 -5.07
CA VAL A 6 -13.91 8.97 -5.15
C VAL A 6 -13.40 9.28 -3.76
N ILE A 7 -12.20 8.78 -3.45
CA ILE A 7 -11.44 9.09 -2.24
C ILE A 7 -10.01 9.48 -2.63
N GLU A 8 -9.40 10.32 -1.79
CA GLU A 8 -7.98 10.60 -1.80
C GLU A 8 -7.47 10.41 -0.37
N LEU A 9 -6.44 9.57 -0.20
CA LEU A 9 -5.88 9.22 1.09
C LEU A 9 -4.39 9.52 1.11
N HIS A 10 -3.90 10.04 2.23
CA HIS A 10 -2.50 10.45 2.39
C HIS A 10 -1.88 9.75 3.61
N PHE A 11 -0.68 9.21 3.42
CA PHE A 11 0.05 8.46 4.44
C PHE A 11 1.50 8.95 4.51
N PRO A 12 1.87 9.76 5.51
CA PRO A 12 3.24 10.19 5.70
C PRO A 12 4.18 9.00 5.87
N LEU A 13 5.29 9.00 5.14
CA LEU A 13 6.29 7.94 5.26
C LEU A 13 7.16 8.16 6.51
N PRO A 14 7.36 7.14 7.34
CA PRO A 14 8.33 7.18 8.42
C PRO A 14 9.76 7.38 7.88
N ALA A 15 10.63 8.05 8.64
CA ALA A 15 12.04 8.27 8.25
C ALA A 15 12.84 6.99 7.97
N CYS A 16 12.43 5.85 8.53
CA CYS A 16 13.10 4.57 8.27
C CYS A 16 12.78 3.97 6.90
N LEU A 17 11.83 4.53 6.15
CA LEU A 17 11.47 4.07 4.82
C LEU A 17 11.94 5.06 3.76
N SER A 18 12.76 4.60 2.81
CA SER A 18 13.08 5.40 1.64
C SER A 18 11.90 5.39 0.64
N PRO A 19 11.67 6.49 -0.08
CA PRO A 19 10.64 6.56 -1.11
C PRO A 19 10.77 5.46 -2.17
N ASP A 20 12.01 5.22 -2.62
CA ASP A 20 12.32 4.21 -3.65
C ASP A 20 11.98 2.80 -3.19
N LEU A 21 12.20 2.48 -1.91
CA LEU A 21 11.82 1.18 -1.35
C LEU A 21 10.31 0.99 -1.37
N VAL A 22 9.54 2.04 -1.01
CA VAL A 22 8.07 2.00 -1.07
C VAL A 22 7.60 1.82 -2.51
N VAL A 23 8.16 2.57 -3.46
CA VAL A 23 7.84 2.43 -4.90
C VAL A 23 8.12 1.02 -5.39
N GLN A 24 9.31 0.48 -5.11
CA GLN A 24 9.69 -0.87 -5.50
C GLN A 24 8.73 -1.91 -4.92
N HIS A 25 8.31 -1.73 -3.67
CA HIS A 25 7.38 -2.62 -3.01
C HIS A 25 5.98 -2.56 -3.64
N LEU A 26 5.46 -1.37 -3.93
CA LEU A 26 4.19 -1.20 -4.65
C LEU A 26 4.25 -1.87 -6.03
N GLN A 27 5.35 -1.70 -6.76
CA GLN A 27 5.56 -2.25 -8.10
C GLN A 27 5.64 -3.77 -8.15
N ALA A 28 5.84 -4.45 -7.02
CA ALA A 28 5.64 -5.89 -6.93
C ALA A 28 4.15 -6.28 -7.11
N CYS A 29 3.20 -5.36 -6.91
CA CYS A 29 1.75 -5.56 -6.99
C CYS A 29 1.18 -6.52 -5.92
N GLU A 30 1.86 -7.61 -5.56
CA GLU A 30 1.39 -8.52 -4.50
C GLU A 30 1.10 -7.84 -3.16
N PRO A 31 1.86 -6.83 -2.69
CA PRO A 31 1.54 -6.10 -1.46
C PRO A 31 0.21 -5.34 -1.51
N LEU A 32 -0.33 -5.08 -2.71
CA LEU A 32 -1.66 -4.50 -2.89
C LEU A 32 -2.77 -5.57 -2.98
N ILE A 33 -2.41 -6.85 -2.98
CA ILE A 33 -3.34 -7.99 -3.08
C ILE A 33 -3.42 -8.75 -1.76
N THR A 34 -2.28 -9.10 -1.16
CA THR A 34 -2.19 -9.99 0.01
C THR A 34 -2.80 -9.47 1.32
N PRO A 35 -2.91 -8.15 1.58
CA PRO A 35 -3.45 -7.67 2.86
C PRO A 35 -4.98 -7.80 3.02
N HIS A 36 -5.68 -8.27 1.97
CA HIS A 36 -7.12 -8.45 1.98
C HIS A 36 -7.54 -9.61 2.89
N PRO A 37 -8.40 -9.39 3.90
CA PRO A 37 -8.74 -10.40 4.91
C PRO A 37 -9.54 -11.58 4.36
N TYR A 38 -10.14 -11.43 3.18
CA TYR A 38 -10.96 -12.45 2.53
C TYR A 38 -10.23 -13.18 1.40
N LEU A 39 -8.96 -12.85 1.16
CA LEU A 39 -8.17 -13.45 0.11
C LEU A 39 -8.00 -14.95 0.35
N LEU A 40 -8.41 -15.76 -0.62
CA LEU A 40 -8.14 -17.19 -0.64
C LEU A 40 -6.87 -17.51 -1.43
N ARG A 41 -6.74 -16.89 -2.61
CA ARG A 41 -5.62 -17.08 -3.53
C ARG A 41 -5.61 -15.97 -4.58
N TYR A 42 -4.46 -15.78 -5.20
CA TYR A 42 -4.32 -14.96 -6.39
C TYR A 42 -3.43 -15.70 -7.39
N ASN A 43 -3.67 -15.51 -8.68
CA ASN A 43 -2.87 -16.11 -9.74
C ASN A 43 -2.61 -15.06 -10.81
N ARG A 44 -1.35 -14.92 -11.22
CA ARG A 44 -1.01 -14.09 -12.38
C ARG A 44 -1.67 -14.67 -13.64
N GLN A 45 -2.18 -13.78 -14.49
CA GLN A 45 -2.88 -14.10 -15.74
C GLN A 45 -2.22 -13.37 -16.92
N PRO A 46 -2.41 -13.88 -18.15
CA PRO A 46 -2.13 -13.10 -19.35
C PRO A 46 -2.91 -11.79 -19.35
N VAL A 47 -2.28 -10.72 -19.84
CA VAL A 47 -2.91 -9.41 -19.97
C VAL A 47 -3.83 -9.40 -21.18
N ASP A 48 -5.07 -8.94 -21.02
CA ASP A 48 -5.96 -8.66 -22.15
C ASP A 48 -5.64 -7.27 -22.72
N GLU A 49 -4.83 -7.25 -23.78
CA GLU A 49 -4.39 -6.00 -24.43
C GLU A 49 -5.55 -5.15 -24.95
N LYS A 50 -6.68 -5.76 -25.36
CA LYS A 50 -7.82 -5.01 -25.89
C LYS A 50 -8.54 -4.26 -24.78
N ASP A 51 -8.73 -4.92 -23.65
CA ASP A 51 -9.34 -4.34 -22.47
C ASP A 51 -8.50 -3.18 -21.94
N VAL A 52 -7.18 -3.37 -21.79
CA VAL A 52 -6.25 -2.31 -21.41
C VAL A 52 -6.27 -1.14 -22.38
N ALA A 53 -6.17 -1.40 -23.70
CA ALA A 53 -6.13 -0.34 -24.72
C ALA A 53 -7.44 0.48 -24.79
N SER A 54 -8.55 -0.11 -24.35
CA SER A 54 -9.86 0.55 -24.33
C SER A 54 -10.10 1.43 -23.09
N ASP A 55 -9.30 1.25 -22.04
CA ASP A 55 -9.48 1.95 -20.77
C ASP A 55 -8.46 3.10 -20.65
N PRO A 56 -8.89 4.38 -20.72
CA PRO A 56 -7.98 5.53 -20.68
C PRO A 56 -7.25 5.69 -19.34
N PHE A 57 -7.65 4.93 -18.31
CA PHE A 57 -6.92 4.87 -17.05
C PHE A 57 -5.49 4.32 -17.22
N PHE A 58 -5.30 3.40 -18.17
CA PHE A 58 -3.98 2.86 -18.49
C PHE A 58 -3.32 3.70 -19.57
N THR A 59 -2.19 4.30 -19.22
CA THR A 59 -1.56 5.36 -20.01
C THR A 59 -0.20 4.90 -20.56
N LYS A 60 0.34 5.58 -21.58
CA LYS A 60 1.57 5.15 -22.27
C LYS A 60 2.86 5.38 -21.47
N ASP A 61 2.79 6.16 -20.40
CA ASP A 61 3.86 6.50 -19.46
C ASP A 61 4.10 5.42 -18.40
N GLY A 62 3.27 4.38 -18.34
CA GLY A 62 3.52 3.19 -17.52
C GLY A 62 4.55 2.25 -18.15
N ALA A 63 5.33 1.56 -17.31
CA ALA A 63 6.43 0.72 -17.75
C ALA A 63 5.99 -0.71 -18.09
N ARG A 64 5.19 -1.34 -17.22
CA ARG A 64 4.77 -2.74 -17.35
C ARG A 64 3.35 -2.92 -16.87
N ILE A 65 2.60 -3.81 -17.51
CA ILE A 65 1.25 -4.18 -17.11
C ILE A 65 1.23 -5.64 -16.67
N GLU A 66 0.56 -5.90 -15.56
CA GLU A 66 0.40 -7.23 -14.97
C GLU A 66 -1.07 -7.46 -14.63
N CYS A 67 -1.57 -8.67 -14.88
CA CYS A 67 -2.93 -9.04 -14.54
C CYS A 67 -2.93 -10.19 -13.54
N TYR A 68 -3.86 -10.16 -12.61
CA TYR A 68 -4.08 -11.20 -11.61
C TYR A 68 -5.57 -11.55 -11.56
N GLU A 69 -5.87 -12.84 -11.39
CA GLU A 69 -7.18 -13.27 -10.90
C GLU A 69 -7.07 -13.40 -9.37
N VAL A 70 -7.68 -12.46 -8.65
CA VAL A 70 -7.80 -12.50 -7.19
C VAL A 70 -9.08 -13.25 -6.84
N VAL A 71 -9.00 -14.18 -5.88
CA VAL A 71 -10.15 -14.96 -5.43
C VAL A 71 -10.40 -14.69 -3.96
N ASP A 72 -11.53 -14.04 -3.68
CA ASP A 72 -11.95 -13.66 -2.34
C ASP A 72 -13.17 -14.45 -1.90
N ARG A 73 -13.29 -14.74 -0.60
CA ARG A 73 -14.50 -15.32 0.00
C ARG A 73 -15.37 -14.26 0.62
N ILE A 74 -16.50 -13.95 -0.02
CA ILE A 74 -17.49 -13.03 0.54
C ILE A 74 -18.58 -13.78 1.30
N VAL A 75 -19.01 -13.22 2.44
CA VAL A 75 -20.16 -13.71 3.18
C VAL A 75 -21.42 -13.11 2.58
N ILE A 76 -22.31 -13.95 2.03
CA ILE A 76 -23.57 -13.51 1.44
C ILE A 76 -24.65 -13.38 2.51
N VAL A 77 -24.71 -14.34 3.45
CA VAL A 77 -25.68 -14.33 4.55
C VAL A 77 -24.98 -14.66 5.88
N PRO A 78 -24.65 -13.65 6.70
CA PRO A 78 -23.87 -13.83 7.93
C PRO A 78 -24.48 -14.85 8.90
N PHE A 79 -25.81 -14.85 9.04
CA PHE A 79 -26.50 -15.72 10.01
C PHE A 79 -26.70 -17.17 9.55
N LEU A 80 -26.55 -17.46 8.26
CA LEU A 80 -26.69 -18.81 7.71
C LEU A 80 -25.35 -19.44 7.30
N GLY A 81 -24.23 -18.74 7.54
CA GLY A 81 -22.90 -19.21 7.15
C GLY A 81 -22.68 -19.32 5.63
N LEU A 82 -23.58 -18.74 4.82
CA LEU A 82 -23.48 -18.81 3.37
C LEU A 82 -22.40 -17.85 2.87
N SER A 83 -21.36 -18.41 2.27
CA SER A 83 -20.28 -17.69 1.63
C SER A 83 -20.15 -18.08 0.17
N LYS A 84 -19.53 -17.21 -0.62
CA LYS A 84 -19.25 -17.45 -2.03
C LYS A 84 -17.85 -16.96 -2.35
N ASP A 85 -17.13 -17.79 -3.09
CA ASP A 85 -15.86 -17.41 -3.67
C ASP A 85 -16.12 -16.58 -4.94
N ILE A 86 -15.59 -15.36 -4.96
CA ILE A 86 -15.69 -14.43 -6.08
C ILE A 86 -14.32 -14.27 -6.73
N LYS A 87 -14.32 -14.25 -8.06
CA LYS A 87 -13.15 -13.95 -8.87
C LYS A 87 -13.17 -12.47 -9.22
N ILE A 88 -12.06 -11.80 -9.02
CA ILE A 88 -11.86 -10.38 -9.24
C ILE A 88 -10.61 -10.24 -10.13
N PRO A 89 -10.77 -10.03 -11.43
CA PRO A 89 -9.66 -9.62 -12.29
C PRO A 89 -9.13 -8.28 -11.80
N ALA A 90 -7.82 -8.22 -11.58
CA ALA A 90 -7.10 -7.03 -11.19
C ALA A 90 -5.95 -6.78 -12.17
N THR A 91 -5.94 -5.61 -12.81
CA THR A 91 -4.95 -5.21 -13.80
C THR A 91 -4.14 -4.06 -13.24
N PHE A 92 -2.84 -4.26 -13.13
CA PHE A 92 -1.88 -3.33 -12.58
C PHE A 92 -1.02 -2.74 -13.69
N GLN A 93 -0.71 -1.46 -13.58
CA GLN A 93 0.27 -0.78 -14.40
C GLN A 93 1.31 -0.12 -13.50
N LEU A 94 2.58 -0.51 -13.68
CA LEU A 94 3.70 0.05 -12.95
C LEU A 94 4.02 1.45 -13.50
N MET A 95 4.20 2.40 -12.58
CA MET A 95 4.53 3.80 -12.87
C MET A 95 5.85 4.16 -12.18
N PRO A 96 6.61 5.16 -12.68
CA PRO A 96 7.87 5.55 -12.04
C PRO A 96 7.74 5.90 -10.55
N ALA A 97 6.61 6.49 -10.15
CA ALA A 97 6.33 6.90 -8.77
C ALA A 97 5.45 5.92 -7.99
N GLY A 98 5.08 4.77 -8.56
CA GLY A 98 4.19 3.82 -7.89
C GLY A 98 3.44 2.89 -8.84
N VAL A 99 2.15 2.68 -8.61
CA VAL A 99 1.32 1.71 -9.37
C VAL A 99 -0.11 2.19 -9.51
N ARG A 100 -0.71 1.89 -10.67
CA ARG A 100 -2.15 2.00 -10.89
C ARG A 100 -2.77 0.62 -10.97
N CYS A 101 -3.99 0.46 -10.46
CA CYS A 101 -4.72 -0.79 -10.46
C CYS A 101 -6.17 -0.55 -10.86
N ARG A 102 -6.71 -1.43 -11.71
CA ARG A 102 -8.15 -1.57 -11.92
C ARG A 102 -8.59 -2.95 -11.48
N ALA A 103 -9.64 -3.02 -10.66
CA ALA A 103 -10.25 -4.27 -10.22
C ALA A 103 -11.72 -4.35 -10.64
N ASP A 104 -12.11 -5.49 -11.21
CA ASP A 104 -13.45 -5.76 -11.72
C ASP A 104 -14.15 -6.81 -10.83
N ALA A 105 -14.97 -6.37 -9.89
CA ALA A 105 -15.69 -7.26 -8.98
C ALA A 105 -17.12 -7.59 -9.48
N GLN A 106 -17.69 -8.67 -8.93
CA GLN A 106 -19.06 -9.09 -9.26
C GLN A 106 -20.09 -8.00 -8.91
N GLY A 107 -21.22 -8.00 -9.63
CA GLY A 107 -22.30 -7.03 -9.39
C GLY A 107 -22.11 -5.68 -10.08
N GLY A 108 -21.15 -5.59 -11.02
CA GLY A 108 -20.85 -4.35 -11.75
C GLY A 108 -20.11 -3.33 -10.87
N VAL A 109 -19.29 -3.81 -9.94
CA VAL A 109 -18.40 -2.98 -9.13
C VAL A 109 -17.05 -2.93 -9.83
N ARG A 110 -16.58 -1.72 -10.12
CA ARG A 110 -15.27 -1.50 -10.73
C ARG A 110 -14.52 -0.46 -9.93
N VAL A 111 -13.29 -0.78 -9.55
CA VAL A 111 -12.42 0.10 -8.78
C VAL A 111 -11.22 0.47 -9.63
N TRP A 112 -10.83 1.73 -9.60
CA TRP A 112 -9.56 2.23 -10.12
C TRP A 112 -8.82 2.90 -8.98
N SER A 113 -7.60 2.49 -8.69
CA SER A 113 -6.74 3.07 -7.65
C SER A 113 -5.39 3.44 -8.24
N THR A 114 -4.89 4.62 -7.89
CA THR A 114 -3.53 5.07 -8.17
C THR A 114 -2.81 5.24 -6.84
N TYR A 115 -1.70 4.54 -6.65
CA TYR A 115 -0.83 4.60 -5.49
C TYR A 115 0.47 5.26 -5.90
N GLU A 116 0.77 6.43 -5.37
CA GLU A 116 1.93 7.23 -5.74
C GLU A 116 2.72 7.67 -4.50
N VAL A 117 4.04 7.55 -4.58
CA VAL A 117 4.95 8.12 -3.58
C VAL A 117 5.39 9.49 -4.08
N ARG A 118 5.13 10.54 -3.29
CA ARG A 118 5.48 11.91 -3.64
C ARG A 118 6.03 12.68 -2.46
N ARG A 119 6.74 13.77 -2.74
CA ARG A 119 7.13 14.73 -1.70
C ARG A 119 5.87 15.41 -1.18
N ARG A 120 5.78 15.53 0.13
CA ARG A 120 4.68 16.16 0.83
C ARG A 120 4.76 17.67 0.62
N ASP A 121 3.66 18.25 0.16
CA ASP A 121 3.53 19.71 0.11
C ASP A 121 3.07 20.22 1.47
N LEU A 122 4.03 20.50 2.35
CA LEU A 122 3.80 21.05 3.69
C LEU A 122 3.04 22.39 3.65
N GLY A 123 3.14 23.16 2.55
CA GLY A 123 2.39 24.40 2.38
C GLY A 123 0.90 24.15 2.17
N ALA A 124 0.55 23.18 1.32
CA ALA A 124 -0.83 22.78 1.08
C ALA A 124 -1.50 22.13 2.30
N GLU A 125 -0.73 21.46 3.17
CA GLU A 125 -1.26 20.90 4.41
C GLU A 125 -1.65 21.95 5.44
N PHE A 126 -0.85 23.02 5.56
CA PHE A 126 -1.17 24.14 6.44
C PHE A 126 -2.47 24.82 6.03
N GLU A 127 -2.72 24.94 4.72
CA GLU A 127 -3.99 25.45 4.19
C GLU A 127 -5.17 24.48 4.43
N ARG A 128 -4.95 23.17 4.34
CA ARG A 128 -5.96 22.14 4.61
C ARG A 128 -6.35 22.08 6.09
N ALA A 129 -5.37 22.15 6.99
CA ALA A 129 -5.56 22.19 8.43
C ALA A 129 -6.24 23.50 8.86
N GLY A 130 -5.85 24.64 8.28
CA GLY A 130 -6.45 25.94 8.57
C GLY A 130 -7.92 26.09 8.14
N ARG A 131 -8.44 25.20 7.28
CA ARG A 131 -9.88 25.16 6.91
C ARG A 131 -10.72 24.28 7.83
N ALA A 132 -10.11 23.39 8.62
CA ALA A 132 -10.85 22.52 9.54
C ALA A 132 -11.24 23.24 10.85
N ASP A 133 -10.71 24.44 11.09
CA ASP A 133 -10.74 25.12 12.39
C ASP A 133 -11.79 26.23 12.53
N SER A 134 -12.83 26.25 11.69
CA SER A 134 -13.92 27.23 11.84
C SER A 134 -14.92 26.89 12.97
N ASP A 135 -14.77 25.75 13.66
CA ASP A 135 -15.66 25.32 14.75
C ASP A 135 -15.07 25.49 16.15
N GLY A 136 -14.04 26.33 16.31
CA GLY A 136 -13.79 27.04 17.58
C GLY A 136 -13.54 26.18 18.83
N VAL A 137 -12.97 24.99 18.69
CA VAL A 137 -12.46 24.22 19.83
C VAL A 137 -10.97 24.00 19.64
N ALA A 138 -10.18 24.95 20.16
CA ALA A 138 -8.74 24.79 20.30
C ALA A 138 -8.47 23.57 21.19
N ARG A 139 -8.19 22.43 20.55
CA ARG A 139 -7.60 21.28 21.23
C ARG A 139 -6.09 21.39 21.13
N ASP A 140 -5.44 21.16 22.25
CA ASP A 140 -4.00 21.12 22.48
C ASP A 140 -3.38 19.87 21.81
N ASP A 141 -3.75 19.61 20.56
CA ASP A 141 -3.49 18.35 19.83
C ASP A 141 -2.20 18.41 18.97
N LEU A 142 -1.41 19.49 19.09
CA LEU A 142 -0.18 19.64 18.30
C LEU A 142 0.92 18.66 18.74
N HIS A 143 0.91 18.18 19.98
CA HIS A 143 1.90 17.21 20.47
C HIS A 143 1.59 15.76 20.06
N ASP A 144 0.31 15.39 19.96
CA ASP A 144 -0.08 14.00 19.66
C ASP A 144 0.08 13.62 18.18
N ILE A 145 0.02 14.62 17.27
CA ILE A 145 0.32 14.44 15.83
C ILE A 145 1.83 14.22 15.60
N VAL A 146 2.69 14.78 16.46
CA VAL A 146 4.15 14.75 16.30
C VAL A 146 4.74 13.43 16.81
N ASP A 147 4.24 12.90 17.93
CA ASP A 147 4.75 11.65 18.51
C ASP A 147 4.15 10.38 17.86
N GLY A 148 2.88 10.40 17.43
CA GLY A 148 2.24 9.23 16.80
C GLY A 148 2.76 8.87 15.41
N ALA A 149 3.34 9.85 14.69
CA ALA A 149 3.86 9.68 13.32
C ALA A 149 5.38 9.45 13.25
N GLY A 150 6.09 9.37 14.38
CA GLY A 150 7.54 9.16 14.41
C GLY A 150 8.32 10.30 13.74
N LEU A 151 7.80 11.53 13.80
CA LEU A 151 8.33 12.71 13.10
C LEU A 151 9.56 13.33 13.80
N SER A 152 10.04 12.72 14.88
CA SER A 152 11.17 13.23 15.68
C SER A 152 12.54 13.09 14.97
N SER A 153 12.60 12.43 13.82
CA SER A 153 13.83 12.26 13.03
C SER A 153 13.88 13.21 11.83
N PRO A 154 15.03 13.86 11.54
CA PRO A 154 15.20 14.66 10.32
C PRO A 154 14.83 13.84 9.06
N GLY A 155 13.88 14.34 8.26
CA GLY A 155 13.40 13.67 7.05
C GLY A 155 12.14 12.79 7.22
N ALA A 156 11.69 12.55 8.45
CA ALA A 156 10.42 11.86 8.70
C ALA A 156 9.25 12.70 8.17
N GLY A 157 8.35 12.08 7.39
CA GLY A 157 7.16 12.76 6.85
C GLY A 157 7.42 13.75 5.72
N GLU A 158 8.64 13.83 5.17
CA GLU A 158 8.92 14.61 3.95
C GLU A 158 8.25 13.99 2.72
N TRP A 159 8.09 12.68 2.72
CA TRP A 159 7.45 11.91 1.66
C TRP A 159 6.15 11.32 2.17
N GLU A 160 5.20 11.12 1.26
CA GLU A 160 3.92 10.48 1.52
C GLU A 160 3.61 9.45 0.45
N LEU A 161 2.93 8.38 0.85
CA LEU A 161 2.15 7.53 -0.04
C LEU A 161 0.76 8.15 -0.18
N VAL A 162 0.34 8.40 -1.41
CA VAL A 162 -0.99 8.92 -1.72
C VAL A 162 -1.74 7.92 -2.56
N GLU A 163 -2.96 7.63 -2.15
CA GLU A 163 -3.91 6.86 -2.93
C GLU A 163 -5.02 7.76 -3.48
N HIS A 164 -5.23 7.73 -4.79
CA HIS A 164 -6.43 8.24 -5.44
C HIS A 164 -7.25 7.06 -5.93
N ALA A 165 -8.43 6.83 -5.33
CA ALA A 165 -9.27 5.69 -5.68
C ALA A 165 -10.68 6.12 -6.08
N ARG A 166 -11.21 5.47 -7.11
CA ARG A 166 -12.56 5.65 -7.62
C ARG A 166 -13.25 4.30 -7.71
N VAL A 167 -14.46 4.23 -7.18
CA VAL A 167 -15.35 3.08 -7.37
C VAL A 167 -16.56 3.47 -8.19
N GLU A 168 -16.88 2.66 -9.19
CA GLU A 168 -18.18 2.64 -9.86
C GLU A 168 -18.95 1.41 -9.43
N CYS A 169 -20.22 1.58 -9.11
CA CYS A 169 -21.09 0.46 -8.74
C CYS A 169 -22.55 0.72 -9.13
N ASN A 170 -23.36 -0.33 -9.11
CA ASN A 170 -24.80 -0.19 -9.29
C ASN A 170 -25.43 0.52 -8.06
N VAL A 171 -26.56 1.20 -8.27
CA VAL A 171 -27.25 1.99 -7.22
C VAL A 171 -27.66 1.12 -6.01
N ILE A 172 -27.94 -0.17 -6.25
CA ILE A 172 -28.43 -1.10 -5.22
C ILE A 172 -27.32 -1.42 -4.20
N VAL A 173 -26.09 -1.66 -4.65
CA VAL A 173 -24.97 -2.02 -3.77
C VAL A 173 -24.19 -0.81 -3.25
N LYS A 174 -24.43 0.38 -3.82
CA LYS A 174 -23.74 1.63 -3.48
C LYS A 174 -23.59 1.90 -1.96
N PRO A 175 -24.65 1.81 -1.13
CA PRO A 175 -24.52 2.13 0.29
C PRO A 175 -23.56 1.20 1.05
N PHE A 176 -23.47 -0.06 0.62
CA PHE A 176 -22.57 -1.04 1.22
C PHE A 176 -21.14 -0.82 0.74
N VAL A 177 -20.96 -0.67 -0.58
CA VAL A 177 -19.65 -0.45 -1.20
C VAL A 177 -19.01 0.81 -0.63
N ILE A 178 -19.70 1.96 -0.62
CA ILE A 178 -19.12 3.22 -0.15
C ILE A 178 -18.72 3.16 1.32
N ARG A 179 -19.55 2.54 2.18
CA ARG A 179 -19.24 2.43 3.62
C ARG A 179 -17.96 1.66 3.90
N SER A 180 -17.68 0.61 3.12
CA SER A 180 -16.46 -0.20 3.29
C SER A 180 -15.29 0.30 2.45
N PHE A 181 -15.54 1.09 1.40
CA PHE A 181 -14.52 1.48 0.44
C PHE A 181 -13.38 2.27 1.09
N GLU A 182 -13.70 3.39 1.73
CA GLU A 182 -12.65 4.21 2.34
C GLU A 182 -11.89 3.48 3.45
N SER A 183 -12.59 2.75 4.33
CA SER A 183 -11.94 2.05 5.45
C SER A 183 -11.04 0.91 4.97
N SER A 184 -11.44 0.17 3.93
CA SER A 184 -10.63 -0.93 3.37
C SER A 184 -9.37 -0.41 2.69
N HIS A 185 -9.49 0.68 1.93
CA HIS A 185 -8.35 1.31 1.25
C HIS A 185 -7.38 1.96 2.25
N ARG A 186 -7.90 2.57 3.32
CA ARG A 186 -7.08 3.08 4.43
C ARG A 186 -6.31 1.97 5.14
N ASP A 187 -6.99 0.87 5.46
CA ASP A 187 -6.37 -0.30 6.09
C ASP A 187 -5.30 -0.94 5.18
N LEU A 188 -5.57 -1.04 3.88
CA LEU A 188 -4.62 -1.56 2.89
C LEU A 188 -3.32 -0.74 2.87
N CYS A 189 -3.41 0.58 2.68
CA CYS A 189 -2.23 1.45 2.62
C CYS A 189 -1.44 1.41 3.95
N GLN A 190 -2.14 1.37 5.09
CA GLN A 190 -1.50 1.26 6.39
C GLN A 190 -0.71 -0.06 6.53
N LYS A 191 -1.31 -1.19 6.13
CA LYS A 191 -0.64 -2.50 6.15
C LYS A 191 0.59 -2.56 5.24
N VAL A 192 0.56 -1.92 4.08
CA VAL A 192 1.72 -1.82 3.17
C VAL A 192 2.88 -1.11 3.86
N ILE A 193 2.61 0.03 4.51
CA ILE A 193 3.64 0.79 5.24
C ILE A 193 4.16 -0.02 6.42
N ASP A 194 3.28 -0.64 7.21
CA ASP A 194 3.67 -1.41 8.39
C ASP A 194 4.49 -2.66 8.03
N GLU A 195 4.16 -3.34 6.93
CA GLU A 195 4.95 -4.45 6.42
C GLU A 195 6.38 -4.00 6.06
N LEU A 196 6.51 -2.87 5.39
CA LEU A 196 7.82 -2.29 5.04
C LEU A 196 8.62 -1.89 6.28
N LYS A 197 7.99 -1.23 7.26
CA LYS A 197 8.65 -0.88 8.53
C LYS A 197 9.22 -2.10 9.23
N ARG A 198 8.46 -3.20 9.26
CA ARG A 198 8.91 -4.47 9.84
C ARG A 198 10.11 -5.03 9.09
N LYS A 199 10.07 -5.07 7.75
CA LYS A 199 11.18 -5.58 6.91
C LYS A 199 12.46 -4.75 7.08
N ALA A 200 12.36 -3.43 7.04
CA ALA A 200 13.50 -2.53 7.25
C ALA A 200 14.12 -2.71 8.65
N GLY A 201 13.29 -2.93 9.67
CA GLY A 201 13.75 -3.23 11.03
C GLY A 201 14.52 -4.56 11.14
N GLU A 202 14.04 -5.60 10.46
CA GLU A 202 14.69 -6.93 10.43
C GLU A 202 16.05 -6.90 9.71
N GLU A 203 16.14 -6.17 8.60
CA GLU A 203 17.39 -6.01 7.83
C GLU A 203 18.48 -5.29 8.63
N HIS A 204 18.14 -4.20 9.33
CA HIS A 204 19.08 -3.50 10.21
C HIS A 204 19.60 -4.38 11.35
N VAL A 205 18.75 -5.26 11.92
CA VAL A 205 19.18 -6.20 12.96
C VAL A 205 20.11 -7.28 12.38
N ALA A 206 19.81 -7.80 11.21
CA ALA A 206 20.64 -8.80 10.53
C ALA A 206 22.02 -8.23 10.15
N GLU A 207 22.08 -6.99 9.66
CA GLU A 207 23.33 -6.33 9.30
C GLU A 207 24.21 -6.06 10.53
N ALA A 208 23.62 -5.59 11.64
CA ALA A 208 24.32 -5.39 12.91
C ALA A 208 24.91 -6.69 13.49
N GLN A 209 24.23 -7.82 13.31
CA GLN A 209 24.73 -9.14 13.76
C GLN A 209 25.85 -9.68 12.85
N SER A 210 25.82 -9.38 11.56
CA SER A 210 26.87 -9.81 10.61
C SER A 210 28.21 -9.11 10.84
N HIS A 211 28.19 -7.84 11.24
CA HIS A 211 29.39 -7.06 11.57
C HIS A 211 30.03 -7.42 12.93
N ALA A 212 29.32 -8.17 13.77
CA ALA A 212 29.80 -8.57 15.09
C ALA A 212 30.54 -9.93 15.11
N GLN A 213 30.87 -10.52 13.95
CA GLN A 213 31.63 -11.78 13.93
C GLN A 213 33.06 -11.59 14.50
N PRO A 214 33.46 -12.38 15.51
CA PRO A 214 34.77 -12.26 16.13
C PRO A 214 35.87 -12.71 15.16
N VAL A 215 36.93 -11.89 15.08
CA VAL A 215 38.17 -12.18 14.34
C VAL A 215 38.67 -13.59 14.74
N PRO A 216 38.98 -14.48 13.79
CA PRO A 216 39.51 -15.80 14.13
C PRO A 216 40.83 -15.63 14.88
N VAL A 217 40.86 -16.12 16.12
CA VAL A 217 42.07 -16.19 16.94
C VAL A 217 43.06 -17.08 16.22
N VAL A 218 44.14 -16.49 15.70
CA VAL A 218 45.26 -17.22 15.12
C VAL A 218 45.97 -17.95 16.26
N THR A 219 45.72 -19.25 16.39
CA THR A 219 46.41 -20.12 17.34
C THR A 219 47.89 -20.21 16.97
N PRO A 220 48.84 -19.90 17.86
CA PRO A 220 50.26 -20.02 17.54
C PRO A 220 50.65 -21.48 17.34
N GLN A 221 51.27 -21.77 16.20
CA GLN A 221 51.79 -23.08 15.83
C GLN A 221 52.94 -23.48 16.78
N ALA A 222 52.83 -24.67 17.39
CA ALA A 222 53.87 -25.19 18.27
C ALA A 222 55.17 -25.49 17.50
N PRO A 223 56.36 -25.29 18.12
CA PRO A 223 57.64 -25.52 17.47
C PRO A 223 57.85 -27.02 17.23
N GLN A 224 58.17 -27.38 15.99
CA GLN A 224 58.60 -28.73 15.65
C GLN A 224 60.01 -28.98 16.21
N VAL A 225 60.13 -29.98 17.09
CA VAL A 225 61.41 -30.49 17.56
C VAL A 225 61.92 -31.47 16.51
N VAL A 226 63.02 -31.10 15.86
CA VAL A 226 63.78 -31.97 14.94
C VAL A 226 64.76 -32.79 15.76
N ALA A 227 64.80 -34.09 15.51
CA ALA A 227 65.71 -35.07 16.12
C ALA A 227 67.15 -34.95 15.60
#